data_AF-A0A2Z6IIL6-F1
#
_entry.id   AF-A0A2Z6IIL6-F1
#
_cell.length_a   1.000
_cell.length_b   1.000
_cell.length_c   1.000
_cell.angle_alpha   90.00
_cell.angle_beta   90.00
_cell.angle_gamma   90.00
#
_symmetry.space_group_name_H-M   'P 1'
#
loop_
_entity.id
_entity.type
_entity.pdbx_description
1 polymer ?
#
loop_
_entity_poly.entity_id
_entity_poly.type
_entity_poly.pdbx_seq_one_letter_code
_entity_poly.pdbx_strand_id
1 'polypeptide(L)' 'MKLRSQLMMLLKSHIARTGMSQARAAQLFGVTQPRVSDLVRGKIDLFSLDMLVNMATAAELHIELPVLDAA' A
#
# COMPACT_ATOMS: atom_id res chain seq x y z
N MET A 1 6.14 -12.45 3.92
CA MET A 1 4.85 -12.32 3.21
C MET A 1 3.79 -11.55 4.00
N LYS A 2 3.51 -11.90 5.26
CA LYS A 2 2.44 -11.29 6.08
C LYS A 2 2.39 -9.76 6.08
N LEU A 3 3.53 -9.09 6.28
CA LEU A 3 3.57 -7.64 6.35
C LEU A 3 3.22 -6.96 5.02
N ARG A 4 3.84 -7.41 3.91
CA ARG A 4 3.52 -6.88 2.57
C ARG A 4 2.03 -7.06 2.24
N SER A 5 1.47 -8.23 2.52
CA SER A 5 0.05 -8.48 2.28
C SER A 5 -0.84 -7.58 3.13
N GLN A 6 -0.47 -7.31 4.39
CA GLN A 6 -1.23 -6.44 5.28
C GLN A 6 -1.22 -4.99 4.79
N LEU A 7 -0.05 -4.45 4.43
CA LEU A 7 0.06 -3.11 3.86
C LEU A 7 -0.72 -2.96 2.55
N MET A 8 -0.63 -3.95 1.65
CA MET A 8 -1.42 -3.94 0.41
C MET A 8 -2.92 -3.91 0.69
N MET A 9 -3.41 -4.69 1.66
CA MET A 9 -4.83 -4.66 2.05
C MET A 9 -5.22 -3.29 2.62
N LEU A 10 -4.42 -2.71 3.51
CA LEU A 10 -4.68 -1.40 4.10
C LEU A 10 -4.77 -0.30 3.03
N LEU A 11 -3.84 -0.29 2.06
CA LEU A 11 -3.85 0.64 0.94
C LEU A 11 -5.08 0.45 0.05
N LYS A 12 -5.44 -0.79 -0.29
CA LYS A 12 -6.66 -1.10 -1.05
C LYS A 12 -7.91 -0.59 -0.32
N SER A 13 -8.00 -0.83 0.98
CA SER A 13 -9.11 -0.36 1.80
C SER A 13 -9.13 1.17 1.90
N HIS A 14 -7.98 1.83 1.98
CA HIS A 14 -7.90 3.29 1.95
C HIS A 14 -8.47 3.86 0.64
N ILE A 15 -8.08 3.32 -0.52
CA ILE A 15 -8.63 3.73 -1.83
C ILE A 15 -10.15 3.56 -1.85
N ALA A 16 -10.65 2.41 -1.39
CA ALA A 16 -12.08 2.11 -1.39
C ALA A 16 -12.88 3.03 -0.45
N ARG A 17 -12.42 3.26 0.78
CA ARG A 17 -13.09 4.11 1.77
C ARG A 17 -13.14 5.58 1.37
N THR A 18 -12.12 6.05 0.65
CA THR A 18 -12.03 7.44 0.19
C THR A 18 -12.70 7.67 -1.16
N GLY A 19 -13.20 6.60 -1.81
CA GLY A 19 -13.82 6.68 -3.14
C GLY A 19 -12.87 7.16 -4.23
N MET A 20 -11.56 7.01 -4.04
CA MET A 20 -10.57 7.50 -5.00
C MET A 20 -10.59 6.67 -6.29
N SER A 21 -10.52 7.35 -7.43
CA SER A 21 -10.15 6.69 -8.68
C SER A 21 -8.69 6.20 -8.61
N GLN A 22 -8.34 5.18 -9.40
CA GLN A 22 -6.96 4.70 -9.46
C GLN A 22 -5.98 5.80 -9.90
N ALA A 23 -6.42 6.74 -10.75
CA ALA A 23 -5.61 7.87 -11.18
C ALA A 23 -5.34 8.86 -10.03
N ARG A 24 -6.35 9.18 -9.21
CA ARG A 24 -6.17 10.05 -8.03
C ARG A 24 -5.29 9.39 -6.97
N ALA A 25 -5.50 8.09 -6.72
CA ALA A 25 -4.65 7.31 -5.83
C ALA A 25 -3.20 7.27 -6.33
N ALA A 26 -2.98 7.19 -7.65
CA ALA A 26 -1.64 7.20 -8.22
C ALA A 26 -0.92 8.52 -7.96
N GLN A 27 -1.62 9.65 -8.14
CA GLN A 27 -1.09 10.97 -7.80
C GLN A 27 -0.75 11.08 -6.31
N LEU A 28 -1.66 10.66 -5.43
CA LEU A 28 -1.44 10.67 -3.98
C LEU A 28 -0.23 9.83 -3.58
N PHE A 29 -0.13 8.61 -4.11
CA PHE A 29 0.93 7.66 -3.77
C PHE A 29 2.25 7.95 -4.50
N GLY A 30 2.31 8.95 -5.39
CA GLY A 30 3.51 9.28 -6.17
C GLY A 30 3.92 8.17 -7.16
N VAL A 31 2.95 7.42 -7.69
CA VAL A 31 3.21 6.32 -8.64
C VAL A 31 2.37 6.46 -9.91
N THR A 32 2.55 5.55 -10.87
CA THR A 32 1.74 5.51 -12.08
C THR A 32 0.39 4.83 -11.83
N GLN A 33 -0.63 5.16 -12.63
CA GLN A 33 -1.95 4.54 -12.54
C GLN A 33 -1.93 3.00 -12.76
N PRO A 34 -1.15 2.45 -13.71
CA PRO A 34 -1.00 0.99 -13.85
C PRO A 34 -0.48 0.33 -12.56
N ARG A 35 0.43 0.99 -11.83
CA ARG A 35 0.94 0.50 -10.54
C ARG A 35 -0.18 0.40 -9.50
N VAL A 36 -1.06 1.39 -9.41
CA VAL A 36 -2.25 1.31 -8.55
C VAL A 36 -3.20 0.20 -9.01
N SER A 37 -3.31 -0.01 -10.32
CA SER A 37 -4.10 -1.10 -10.88
C SER A 37 -3.59 -2.48 -10.44
N ASP A 38 -2.28 -2.68 -10.44
CA ASP A 38 -1.65 -3.91 -9.93
C ASP A 38 -1.84 -4.08 -8.42
N LEU A 39 -1.76 -2.98 -7.66
CA LEU A 39 -2.03 -2.97 -6.22
C LEU A 39 -3.46 -3.43 -5.93
N VAL A 40 -4.46 -2.83 -6.59
CA VAL A 40 -5.88 -3.18 -6.42
C VAL A 40 -6.16 -4.63 -6.82
N ARG A 41 -5.53 -5.13 -7.88
CA ARG A 41 -5.62 -6.54 -8.30
C ARG A 41 -4.88 -7.52 -7.39
N GLY A 42 -4.14 -7.04 -6.41
CA GLY A 42 -3.48 -7.89 -5.42
C GLY A 42 -2.20 -8.56 -5.92
N LYS A 43 -1.53 -8.00 -6.95
CA LYS A 43 -0.29 -8.57 -7.51
C LYS A 43 0.91 -8.35 -6.58
N ILE A 44 0.89 -8.98 -5.40
CA ILE A 44 1.82 -8.73 -4.30
C ILE A 44 3.29 -8.91 -4.65
N ASP A 45 3.60 -9.81 -5.58
CA ASP A 45 4.98 -10.09 -5.99
C ASP A 45 5.62 -8.92 -6.76
N LEU A 46 4.81 -7.99 -7.29
CA LEU A 46 5.29 -6.77 -7.96
C LEU A 46 5.67 -5.64 -6.99
N PHE A 47 5.44 -5.82 -5.69
CA PHE A 47 5.64 -4.79 -4.67
C PHE A 47 6.65 -5.24 -3.64
N SER A 48 7.70 -4.44 -3.49
CA SER A 48 8.61 -4.54 -2.37
C SER A 48 7.95 -3.99 -1.10
N LEU A 49 8.52 -4.31 0.07
CA LEU A 49 8.02 -3.80 1.34
C LEU A 49 8.17 -2.28 1.43
N ASP A 50 9.33 -1.74 1.04
CA ASP A 50 9.62 -0.31 1.06
C ASP A 50 8.63 0.49 0.20
N MET A 51 8.26 -0.02 -0.99
CA MET A 51 7.28 0.64 -1.85
C MET A 51 5.91 0.73 -1.16
N LEU A 52 5.47 -0.34 -0.51
CA LEU A 52 4.19 -0.35 0.20
C LEU A 52 4.19 0.59 1.41
N VAL A 53 5.31 0.66 2.14
CA VAL A 53 5.50 1.62 3.23
C VAL A 53 5.44 3.06 2.70
N ASN A 54 6.16 3.37 1.62
CA ASN A 54 6.15 4.71 1.01
C ASN A 54 4.75 5.12 0.55
N MET A 55 4.00 4.21 -0.09
CA MET A 55 2.60 4.47 -0.48
C MET A 55 1.71 4.73 0.74
N ALA A 56 1.89 3.98 1.83
CA ALA A 56 1.10 4.15 3.05
C ALA A 56 1.41 5.48 3.74
N THR A 57 2.69 5.86 3.81
CA THR A 57 3.11 7.18 4.31
C THR A 57 2.54 8.31 3.46
N ALA A 58 2.57 8.18 2.13
CA ALA A 58 1.99 9.17 1.21
C ALA A 58 0.46 9.27 1.34
N ALA A 59 -0.20 8.20 1.79
CA ALA A 59 -1.62 8.16 2.12
C ALA A 59 -1.94 8.67 3.55
N GLU A 60 -0.94 9.24 4.25
CA GLU A 60 -1.02 9.67 5.65
C GLU A 60 -1.48 8.55 6.61
N LEU A 61 -1.22 7.29 6.25
CA LEU A 61 -1.49 6.16 7.13
C LEU A 61 -0.35 6.03 8.14
N HIS A 62 -0.71 6.00 9.42
CA HIS A 62 0.25 5.72 10.48
C HIS A 62 0.54 4.21 10.54
N ILE A 63 1.83 3.85 10.53
CA ILE A 63 2.29 2.46 10.59
C ILE A 63 3.08 2.28 11.88
N GLU A 64 2.61 1.39 12.75
CA GLU A 64 3.37 0.86 13.88
C GLU A 64 3.80 -0.58 13.58
N LEU A 65 5.10 -0.85 13.68
CA LEU A 65 5.69 -2.15 13.39
C LEU A 65 6.48 -2.65 14.60
N PRO A 66 5.86 -3.46 15.49
CA PRO A 66 6.58 -4.05 16.60
C PRO A 66 7.59 -5.07 16.06
N VAL A 67 8.86 -4.88 16.41
CA VAL A 67 9.93 -5.86 16.20
C VAL A 67 10.20 -6.50 17.55
N LEU A 68 10.04 -7.82 17.62
CA LEU A 68 10.27 -8.61 18.82
C LEU A 68 11.52 -9.47 18.60
N ASP A 69 12.38 -9.54 19.60
CA ASP A 69 13.50 -10.47 19.58
C ASP A 69 12.98 -11.91 19.64
N ALA A 70 13.55 -12.78 18.82
CA ALA A 70 13.32 -14.21 18.90
C ALA A 70 14.14 -14.74 20.08
N ALA A 71 13.50 -14.88 21.24
CA ALA A 71 14.08 -15.56 22.41
C ALA A 71 14.38 -17.04 22.11
#